data_AF-A0A958JAI2-F1
#
_entry.id   AF-A0A958JAI2-F1
#
_cell.length_a   1.000
_cell.length_b   1.000
_cell.length_c   1.000
_cell.angle_alpha   90.00
_cell.angle_beta   90.00
_cell.angle_gamma   90.00
#
_symmetry.space_group_name_H-M   'P 1'
#
loop_
_entity.id
_entity.type
_entity.pdbx_description
1 polymer ?
#
loop_
_entity_poly.entity_id
_entity_poly.type
_entity_poly.pdbx_seq_one_letter_code
_entity_poly.pdbx_strand_id
1 'polypeptide(L)'
;RTADGKEIVLGVGNDAQFRHLCRVLERPELSGDPDYASNPLRVQNRLQLHAELAEAIGTFPRDELIRALNEQKVPAGGILSMPEVFQQPGGDALLMQGRNGAGTGITGLRTLAFQSSALTGRIDLSP
;
A
#
# COMPACT_ATOMS: atom_id res chain seq x y z
N ARG A 1 3.48 -5.18 -11.03
CA ARG A 1 3.09 -6.52 -10.52
C ARG A 1 4.36 -7.23 -10.12
N THR A 2 4.35 -7.93 -8.99
CA THR A 2 5.52 -8.65 -8.42
C THR A 2 5.61 -10.07 -8.97
N ALA A 3 6.70 -10.78 -8.68
CA ALA A 3 6.96 -12.15 -9.15
C ALA A 3 5.87 -13.15 -8.71
N ASP A 4 5.31 -12.95 -7.51
CA ASP A 4 4.21 -13.75 -6.95
C ASP A 4 2.82 -13.32 -7.43
N GLY A 5 2.76 -12.49 -8.48
CA GLY A 5 1.53 -12.07 -9.12
C GLY A 5 0.72 -11.03 -8.35
N LYS A 6 1.26 -10.49 -7.25
CA LYS A 6 0.60 -9.47 -6.42
C LYS A 6 0.97 -8.05 -6.87
N GLU A 7 0.33 -7.06 -6.26
CA GLU A 7 0.53 -5.66 -6.61
C GLU A 7 1.02 -4.84 -5.42
N ILE A 8 1.84 -3.85 -5.72
CA ILE A 8 2.36 -2.87 -4.78
C ILE A 8 2.04 -1.46 -5.26
N VAL A 9 1.95 -0.54 -4.31
CA VAL A 9 1.95 0.90 -4.53
C VAL A 9 3.26 1.48 -4.00
N LEU A 10 3.84 2.40 -4.75
CA LEU A 10 5.08 3.09 -4.41
C LEU A 10 4.79 4.58 -4.17
N GLY A 11 5.33 5.13 -3.10
CA GLY A 11 5.30 6.56 -2.80
C GLY A 11 6.68 7.18 -2.91
N VAL A 12 7.13 7.49 -4.13
CA VAL A 12 8.46 8.06 -4.40
C VAL A 12 8.33 9.54 -4.77
N GLY A 13 8.48 10.42 -3.79
CA GLY A 13 8.24 11.86 -3.94
C GLY A 13 9.49 12.71 -4.21
N ASN A 14 10.69 12.14 -4.10
CA ASN A 14 11.94 12.89 -4.31
C ASN A 14 13.07 12.03 -4.91
N ASP A 15 14.15 12.69 -5.32
CA ASP A 15 15.28 12.05 -6.02
C ASP A 15 16.11 11.14 -5.11
N ALA A 16 16.15 11.40 -3.79
CA ALA A 16 16.81 10.50 -2.86
C ALA A 16 16.07 9.18 -2.76
N GLN A 17 14.75 9.20 -2.59
CA GLN A 17 13.90 8.01 -2.59
C GLN A 17 13.99 7.25 -3.92
N PHE A 18 14.06 7.96 -5.05
CA PHE A 18 14.24 7.32 -6.35
C PHE A 18 15.59 6.58 -6.46
N ARG A 19 16.69 7.19 -6.02
CA ARG A 19 17.99 6.50 -5.94
C ARG A 19 17.94 5.26 -5.05
N HIS A 20 17.27 5.33 -3.91
CA HIS A 20 17.10 4.19 -3.01
C HIS A 20 16.26 3.08 -3.66
N LEU A 21 15.16 3.43 -4.34
CA LEU A 21 14.34 2.50 -5.11
C LEU A 21 15.19 1.76 -6.16
N CYS A 22 15.93 2.50 -6.99
CA CYS A 22 16.79 1.94 -8.03
C CYS A 22 17.83 0.96 -7.47
N ARG A 23 18.40 1.24 -6.29
CA ARG A 23 19.34 0.32 -5.63
C ARG A 23 18.66 -0.97 -5.15
N VAL A 24 17.48 -0.86 -4.53
CA VAL A 24 16.72 -2.04 -4.07
C VAL A 24 16.30 -2.92 -5.24
N LEU A 25 15.94 -2.30 -6.36
CA LEU A 25 15.56 -3.00 -7.59
C LEU A 25 16.74 -3.53 -8.38
N GLU A 26 17.97 -3.41 -7.88
CA GLU A 26 19.21 -3.84 -8.58
C GLU A 26 19.40 -3.16 -9.95
N ARG A 27 18.85 -1.95 -10.11
CA ARG A 27 18.95 -1.10 -11.31
C ARG A 27 19.48 0.30 -10.97
N PRO A 28 20.66 0.43 -10.32
CA PRO A 28 21.18 1.72 -9.87
C PRO A 28 21.40 2.74 -11.00
N GLU A 29 21.65 2.28 -12.21
CA GLU A 29 21.87 3.09 -13.41
C GLU A 29 20.65 3.93 -13.81
N LEU A 30 19.42 3.46 -13.54
CA LEU A 30 18.19 4.23 -13.80
C LEU A 30 18.18 5.57 -13.05
N SER A 31 18.85 5.65 -11.90
CA SER A 31 18.90 6.88 -11.12
C SER A 31 19.87 7.93 -11.68
N GLY A 32 20.82 7.51 -12.53
CA GLY A 32 21.75 8.38 -13.24
C GLY A 32 21.36 8.67 -14.68
N ASP A 33 20.29 8.03 -15.18
CA ASP A 33 19.77 8.23 -16.52
C ASP A 33 19.32 9.70 -16.70
N PRO A 34 19.79 10.40 -17.76
CA PRO A 34 19.35 11.76 -18.07
C PRO A 34 17.83 11.92 -18.15
N ASP A 35 17.09 10.88 -18.53
CA ASP A 35 15.63 10.91 -18.64
C ASP A 35 14.91 10.76 -17.29
N TYR A 36 15.62 10.34 -16.23
CA TYR A 36 15.05 10.04 -14.90
C TYR A 36 15.75 10.74 -13.72
N ALA A 37 16.81 11.51 -13.99
CA ALA A 37 17.69 12.10 -12.98
C ALA A 37 16.96 13.03 -11.97
N SER A 38 15.84 13.64 -12.36
CA SER A 38 15.05 14.53 -11.50
C SER A 38 13.55 14.20 -11.56
N ASN A 39 12.80 14.63 -10.53
CA ASN A 39 11.36 14.37 -10.47
C ASN A 39 10.56 14.88 -11.69
N PRO A 40 10.78 16.11 -12.19
CA PRO A 40 10.11 16.56 -13.40
C PRO A 40 10.37 15.67 -14.62
N LEU A 41 11.62 15.22 -14.79
CA LEU A 41 12.00 14.33 -15.89
C LEU A 41 11.31 12.97 -15.77
N ARG A 42 11.24 12.39 -14.56
CA ARG A 42 10.49 11.17 -14.31
C ARG A 42 8.99 11.31 -14.59
N VAL A 43 8.40 12.46 -14.28
CA VAL A 43 6.99 12.74 -14.60
C VAL A 43 6.78 12.85 -16.11
N GLN A 44 7.69 13.53 -16.82
CA GLN A 44 7.67 13.64 -18.27
C GLN A 44 7.80 12.27 -18.95
N ASN A 45 8.73 11.45 -18.49
CA ASN A 45 9.05 10.13 -19.05
C ASN A 45 8.33 8.97 -18.32
N ARG A 46 7.21 9.26 -17.66
CA ARG A 46 6.51 8.32 -16.75
C ARG A 46 6.18 6.96 -17.36
N LEU A 47 5.83 6.91 -18.65
CA LEU A 47 5.41 5.66 -19.30
C LEU A 47 6.61 4.72 -19.51
N GLN A 48 7.73 5.28 -19.95
CA GLN A 48 8.97 4.54 -20.15
C GLN A 48 9.53 4.08 -18.80
N LEU A 49 9.60 4.99 -17.83
CA LEU A 49 10.05 4.66 -16.47
C LEU A 49 9.17 3.59 -15.83
N HIS A 50 7.85 3.64 -16.04
CA HIS A 50 6.93 2.63 -15.53
C HIS A 50 7.24 1.25 -16.08
N ALA A 51 7.58 1.12 -17.36
CA ALA A 51 7.95 -0.16 -17.96
C ALA A 51 9.23 -0.73 -17.34
N GLU A 52 10.28 0.10 -17.22
CA GLU A 52 11.56 -0.28 -16.59
C GLU A 52 11.37 -0.75 -15.14
N LEU A 53 10.60 0.02 -14.36
CA LEU A 53 10.30 -0.34 -12.97
C LEU A 53 9.43 -1.59 -12.89
N ALA A 54 8.45 -1.75 -13.78
CA ALA A 54 7.57 -2.92 -13.80
C ALA A 54 8.35 -4.21 -14.09
N GLU A 55 9.29 -4.16 -15.02
CA GLU A 55 10.19 -5.28 -15.31
C GLU A 55 11.02 -5.66 -14.08
N ALA A 56 11.70 -4.68 -13.47
CA ALA A 56 12.53 -4.92 -12.30
C ALA A 56 11.71 -5.43 -11.10
N ILE A 57 10.57 -4.80 -10.80
CA ILE A 57 9.65 -5.22 -9.71
C ILE A 57 9.12 -6.64 -9.95
N GLY A 58 8.95 -7.05 -11.20
CA GLY A 58 8.48 -8.38 -11.58
C GLY A 58 9.41 -9.52 -11.16
N THR A 59 10.63 -9.22 -10.71
CA THR A 59 11.62 -10.21 -10.26
C THR A 59 11.57 -10.49 -8.74
N PHE A 60 10.83 -9.67 -7.97
CA PHE A 60 10.77 -9.79 -6.52
C PHE A 60 9.40 -10.28 -6.03
N PRO A 61 9.33 -11.10 -4.97
CA PRO A 61 8.09 -11.33 -4.22
C PRO A 61 7.62 -10.05 -3.51
N ARG A 62 6.30 -9.85 -3.41
CA ARG A 62 5.71 -8.61 -2.85
C ARG A 62 6.25 -8.23 -1.48
N ASP A 63 6.15 -9.15 -0.52
CA ASP A 63 6.38 -8.84 0.89
C ASP A 63 7.89 -8.63 1.16
N GLU A 64 8.76 -9.34 0.43
CA GLU A 64 10.21 -9.13 0.47
C GLU A 64 10.61 -7.77 -0.09
N LEU A 65 10.05 -7.38 -1.23
CA LEU A 65 10.30 -6.08 -1.84
C LEU A 65 9.82 -4.94 -0.94
N ILE A 66 8.61 -5.02 -0.39
CA ILE A 66 8.08 -4.01 0.53
C ILE A 66 9.01 -3.85 1.74
N ARG A 67 9.48 -4.97 2.33
CA ARG A 67 10.42 -4.93 3.46
C ARG A 67 11.72 -4.22 3.08
N ALA A 68 12.34 -4.61 1.97
CA ALA A 68 13.59 -4.01 1.50
C ALA A 68 13.45 -2.49 1.20
N LEU A 69 12.33 -2.08 0.61
CA LEU A 69 12.03 -0.67 0.34
C LEU A 69 11.86 0.13 1.65
N ASN A 70 11.14 -0.42 2.61
CA ASN A 70 10.92 0.23 3.91
C ASN A 70 12.22 0.39 4.71
N GLU A 71 13.13 -0.59 4.65
CA GLU A 71 14.47 -0.49 5.24
C GLU A 71 15.27 0.69 4.64
N GLN A 72 15.09 0.95 3.34
CA GLN A 72 15.71 2.06 2.62
C GLN A 72 14.90 3.36 2.66
N LYS A 73 13.87 3.45 3.52
CA LYS A 73 13.00 4.64 3.66
C LYS A 73 12.28 5.04 2.38
N VAL A 74 11.98 4.07 1.52
CA VAL A 74 11.13 4.23 0.34
C VAL A 74 9.72 3.77 0.69
N PRO A 75 8.73 4.68 0.78
CA PRO A 75 7.36 4.29 1.10
C PRO A 75 6.79 3.31 0.08
N ALA A 76 6.37 2.13 0.54
CA ALA A 76 5.74 1.12 -0.29
C ALA A 76 4.66 0.37 0.51
N GLY A 77 3.59 -0.04 -0.17
CA GLY A 77 2.50 -0.81 0.43
C GLY A 77 1.96 -1.86 -0.53
N GLY A 78 1.42 -2.96 0.01
CA GLY A 78 0.74 -3.96 -0.80
C GLY A 78 -0.69 -3.54 -1.12
N ILE A 79 -1.15 -3.82 -2.34
CA ILE A 79 -2.58 -3.80 -2.64
C ILE A 79 -3.14 -5.12 -2.11
N LEU A 80 -4.06 -5.02 -1.15
CA LEU A 80 -4.61 -6.16 -0.43
C LEU A 80 -5.99 -6.53 -0.95
N SER A 81 -6.23 -7.82 -1.08
CA SER A 81 -7.59 -8.38 -1.23
C SER A 81 -8.35 -8.29 0.10
N MET A 82 -9.69 -8.39 0.06
CA MET A 82 -10.51 -8.37 1.29
C MET A 82 -10.08 -9.42 2.33
N PRO A 83 -9.79 -10.69 1.95
CA PRO A 83 -9.25 -11.66 2.91
C PRO A 83 -7.92 -11.23 3.54
N GLU A 84 -6.99 -10.67 2.76
CA GLU A 84 -5.70 -10.20 3.27
C GLU A 84 -5.84 -9.00 4.21
N VAL A 85 -6.82 -8.11 3.96
CA VAL A 85 -7.14 -6.98 4.86
C VAL A 85 -7.50 -7.48 6.24
N PHE A 86 -8.32 -8.52 6.35
CA PHE A 86 -8.72 -9.07 7.65
C PHE A 86 -7.59 -9.82 8.37
N GLN A 87 -6.55 -10.24 7.64
CA GLN A 87 -5.34 -10.83 8.22
C GLN A 87 -4.34 -9.78 8.72
N GLN A 88 -4.54 -8.49 8.38
CA GLN A 88 -3.66 -7.42 8.88
C GLN A 88 -3.93 -7.09 10.34
N PRO A 89 -2.92 -6.54 11.06
CA PRO A 89 -3.15 -5.92 12.35
C PRO A 89 -4.29 -4.89 12.28
N GLY A 90 -5.33 -5.09 13.09
CA GLY A 90 -6.53 -4.24 13.10
C GLY A 90 -7.64 -4.65 12.13
N GLY A 91 -7.44 -5.67 11.29
CA GLY A 91 -8.46 -6.19 10.37
C GLY A 91 -9.73 -6.65 11.10
N ASP A 92 -9.59 -7.42 12.17
CA ASP A 92 -10.70 -7.87 13.01
C ASP A 92 -11.48 -6.71 13.65
N ALA A 93 -10.80 -5.60 13.95
CA ALA A 93 -11.44 -4.42 14.52
C ALA A 93 -12.41 -3.75 13.54
N LEU A 94 -12.30 -4.04 12.23
CA LEU A 94 -13.24 -3.56 11.22
C LEU A 94 -14.54 -4.37 11.20
N LEU A 95 -14.61 -5.55 11.82
CA LEU A 95 -15.79 -6.42 11.79
C LEU A 95 -16.79 -6.04 12.89
N MET A 96 -18.08 -6.03 12.55
CA MET A 96 -19.21 -5.90 13.48
C MET A 96 -20.11 -7.12 13.40
N GLN A 97 -20.48 -7.68 14.54
CA GLN A 97 -21.47 -8.75 14.62
C GLN A 97 -22.85 -8.18 14.92
N GLY A 98 -23.86 -8.65 14.20
CA GLY A 98 -25.25 -8.25 14.37
C GLY A 98 -26.20 -9.43 14.15
N ARG A 99 -27.50 -9.17 14.30
CA ARG A 99 -28.56 -10.11 13.95
C ARG A 99 -29.56 -9.42 13.03
N ASN A 100 -30.04 -10.13 12.02
CA ASN A 100 -31.15 -9.65 11.20
C ASN A 100 -32.50 -9.85 11.93
N GLY A 101 -33.60 -9.36 11.35
CA GLY A 101 -34.95 -9.48 11.92
C GLY A 101 -35.46 -10.92 12.09
N ALA A 102 -34.82 -11.90 11.45
CA ALA A 102 -35.11 -13.33 11.60
C ALA A 102 -34.25 -14.02 12.68
N GLY A 103 -33.37 -13.27 13.36
CA GLY A 103 -32.46 -13.78 14.38
C GLY A 103 -31.17 -14.42 13.86
N THR A 104 -30.96 -14.46 12.53
CA THR A 104 -29.73 -14.96 11.91
C THR A 104 -28.57 -14.00 12.17
N GLY A 105 -27.41 -14.53 12.54
CA GLY A 105 -26.18 -13.76 12.68
C GLY A 105 -25.71 -13.17 11.35
N ILE A 106 -25.34 -11.89 11.36
CA ILE A 106 -24.76 -11.19 10.22
C ILE A 106 -23.45 -10.51 10.66
N THR A 107 -22.46 -10.51 9.77
CA THR A 107 -21.21 -9.77 9.98
C THR A 107 -21.16 -8.59 9.01
N GLY A 108 -21.01 -7.38 9.53
CA GLY A 108 -20.86 -6.14 8.77
C GLY A 108 -19.48 -5.51 8.95
N LEU A 109 -19.20 -4.47 8.16
CA LEU A 109 -17.95 -3.69 8.22
C LEU A 109 -18.19 -2.35 8.92
N ARG A 110 -17.27 -1.92 9.79
CA ARG A 110 -17.28 -0.57 10.39
C ARG A 110 -16.92 0.47 9.34
N THR A 111 -17.72 1.53 9.25
CA THR A 111 -17.46 2.70 8.37
C THR A 111 -16.72 3.83 9.10
N LEU A 112 -16.65 3.81 10.43
CA LEU A 112 -15.98 4.85 11.23
C LEU A 112 -14.50 4.49 11.43
N ALA A 113 -13.62 5.33 10.88
CA ALA A 113 -12.18 5.06 10.76
C ALA A 113 -11.30 5.68 11.86
N PHE A 114 -11.89 6.33 12.87
CA PHE A 114 -11.13 6.92 13.97
C PHE A 114 -11.69 6.46 15.32
N GLN A 115 -10.78 6.24 16.26
CA GLN A 115 -11.12 6.03 17.66
C GLN A 115 -10.81 7.31 18.41
N SER A 116 -11.76 7.79 19.20
CA SER A 116 -11.56 8.93 20.10
C SER A 116 -12.06 8.57 21.48
N SER A 117 -11.21 8.71 22.48
CA SER A 117 -11.59 8.54 23.89
C SER A 117 -12.60 9.59 24.36
N ALA A 118 -12.81 10.67 23.60
CA ALA A 118 -13.82 11.69 23.87
C ALA A 118 -15.22 11.32 23.35
N LEU A 119 -15.35 10.29 22.52
CA LEU A 119 -16.62 9.87 21.89
C LEU A 119 -17.18 8.55 22.46
N THR A 120 -16.70 8.12 23.63
CA THR A 120 -17.14 6.89 24.32
C THR A 120 -18.54 7.01 24.96
N GLY A 121 -19.19 8.18 24.86
CA GLY A 121 -20.57 8.37 25.28
C GLY A 121 -21.55 7.63 24.37
N ARG A 122 -22.59 7.00 24.95
CA ARG A 122 -23.73 6.48 24.16
C ARG A 122 -24.33 7.64 23.37
N ILE A 123 -24.34 7.52 22.06
CA ILE A 123 -25.21 8.34 21.22
C ILE A 123 -26.62 7.84 21.48
N ASP A 124 -27.41 8.61 22.21
CA ASP A 124 -28.84 8.35 22.37
C ASP A 124 -29.50 8.63 21.02
N LEU A 125 -30.01 7.57 20.39
CA LEU A 125 -30.71 7.62 19.11
C LEU A 125 -32.23 7.51 19.29
N SER A 126 -32.72 7.82 20.50
CA SER A 126 -34.16 7.94 20.75
C SER A 126 -34.75 9.06 19.87
N PRO A 127 -35.94 8.85 19.26
CA PRO A 127 -36.56 9.83 18.37
C PRO A 127 -37.02 11.10 19.08
#